data_AF-A0A662F2M3-F1
#
_entry.id   AF-A0A662F2M3-F1
#
_cell.length_a   1.000
_cell.length_b   1.000
_cell.length_c   1.000
_cell.angle_alpha   90.00
_cell.angle_beta   90.00
_cell.angle_gamma   90.00
#
_symmetry.space_group_name_H-M   'P 1'
#
loop_
_entity.id
_entity.type
_entity.pdbx_description
1 polymer ?
#
loop_
_entity_poly.entity_id
_entity_poly.type
_entity_poly.pdbx_seq_one_letter_code
_entity_poly.pdbx_strand_id
1 'polypeptide(L)'
;MEDKSTRRKRRKKYFLRALAAAAGIVILGILMFGLEYTALMWNKFFGPRKESVRRTVFKATRSYNEAKLQDLTRYRLQYLRATTEEEKNALASTIRHQFAEYDENKLPPELRDFLRNIKYGG
;
A
#
# COMPACT_ATOMS: atom_id res chain seq x y z
N MET A 1 -42.87 -36.30 57.18
CA MET A 1 -43.11 -34.85 57.08
C MET A 1 -41.89 -34.20 56.46
N GLU A 2 -41.92 -33.89 55.17
CA GLU A 2 -40.79 -33.28 54.47
C GLU A 2 -40.68 -31.80 54.85
N ASP A 3 -39.58 -31.43 55.50
CA ASP A 3 -39.33 -30.10 56.06
C ASP A 3 -39.30 -29.01 54.98
N LYS A 4 -40.27 -28.08 55.07
CA LYS A 4 -40.43 -26.92 54.17
C LYS A 4 -39.17 -26.04 54.08
N SER A 5 -38.27 -26.13 55.07
CA SER A 5 -37.01 -25.38 55.09
C SER A 5 -36.03 -25.80 53.96
N THR A 6 -36.01 -27.09 53.60
CA THR A 6 -35.08 -27.66 52.61
C THR A 6 -35.50 -27.34 51.17
N ARG A 7 -36.80 -27.31 50.89
CA ARG A 7 -37.37 -26.91 49.58
C ARG A 7 -37.08 -25.44 49.25
N ARG A 8 -37.08 -24.55 50.26
CA ARG A 8 -36.80 -23.11 50.10
C ARG A 8 -35.31 -22.85 49.77
N LYS A 9 -34.38 -23.60 50.39
CA LYS A 9 -32.94 -23.51 50.09
C LYS A 9 -32.60 -24.02 48.69
N ARG A 10 -33.23 -25.10 48.22
CA ARG A 10 -33.02 -25.63 46.87
C ARG A 10 -33.48 -24.64 45.78
N ARG A 11 -34.67 -24.05 45.91
CA ARG A 11 -35.19 -23.05 44.96
C ARG A 11 -34.30 -21.80 44.85
N LYS A 12 -33.78 -21.30 45.98
CA LYS A 12 -32.82 -20.18 45.99
C LYS A 12 -31.53 -20.53 45.24
N LYS A 13 -31.02 -21.76 45.37
CA LYS A 13 -29.79 -22.21 44.69
C LYS A 13 -29.94 -22.30 43.18
N TYR A 14 -31.10 -22.76 42.68
CA TYR A 14 -31.39 -22.76 41.23
C TYR A 14 -31.60 -21.35 40.69
N PHE A 15 -32.28 -20.48 41.46
CA PHE A 15 -32.49 -19.08 41.07
C PHE A 15 -31.16 -18.30 41.00
N LEU A 16 -30.27 -18.46 41.99
CA LEU A 16 -28.93 -17.85 41.94
C LEU A 16 -28.11 -18.36 40.76
N ARG A 17 -28.20 -19.64 40.41
CA ARG A 17 -27.50 -20.22 39.26
C ARG A 17 -28.03 -19.67 37.93
N ALA A 18 -29.35 -19.52 37.80
CA ALA A 18 -29.97 -18.91 36.62
C ALA A 18 -29.56 -17.44 36.45
N LEU A 19 -29.49 -16.69 37.55
CA LEU A 19 -29.07 -15.28 37.53
C LEU A 19 -27.58 -15.13 37.21
N ALA A 20 -26.73 -16.02 37.73
CA ALA A 20 -25.31 -16.07 37.36
C ALA A 20 -25.09 -16.44 35.89
N ALA A 21 -25.89 -17.38 35.35
CA ALA A 21 -25.84 -17.74 33.93
C ALA A 21 -26.28 -16.56 33.04
N ALA A 22 -27.34 -15.84 33.40
CA ALA A 22 -27.78 -14.65 32.68
C ALA A 22 -26.72 -13.53 32.70
N ALA A 23 -26.09 -13.28 33.86
CA ALA A 23 -24.99 -12.32 33.97
C ALA A 23 -23.79 -12.72 33.11
N GLY A 24 -23.45 -14.01 33.04
CA GLY A 24 -22.38 -14.52 32.17
C GLY A 24 -22.63 -14.26 30.68
N ILE A 25 -23.88 -14.43 30.22
CA ILE A 25 -24.27 -14.14 28.83
C ILE A 25 -24.15 -12.65 28.52
N VAL A 26 -24.57 -11.78 29.44
CA VAL A 26 -24.46 -10.32 29.28
C VAL A 26 -22.99 -9.88 29.18
N ILE A 27 -22.11 -10.43 30.03
CA ILE A 27 -20.67 -10.14 30.00
C ILE A 27 -20.05 -10.60 28.68
N LEU A 28 -20.41 -11.79 28.19
CA LEU A 28 -19.97 -12.29 26.89
C LEU A 28 -20.43 -11.38 25.74
N GLY A 29 -21.67 -10.89 25.77
CA GLY A 29 -22.18 -9.95 24.78
C GLY A 29 -21.40 -8.63 24.76
N ILE A 30 -21.09 -8.07 25.94
CA ILE A 30 -20.28 -6.85 26.06
C ILE A 30 -18.86 -7.07 25.54
N LEU A 31 -18.26 -8.22 25.84
CA LEU A 31 -16.91 -8.56 25.35
C LEU A 31 -16.88 -8.71 23.83
N MET A 32 -17.85 -9.42 23.23
CA MET A 32 -17.92 -9.53 21.77
C MET A 32 -18.12 -8.17 21.11
N PHE A 33 -19.01 -7.35 21.64
CA PHE A 33 -19.24 -6.00 21.11
C PHE A 33 -18.00 -5.10 21.24
N GLY A 34 -17.27 -5.18 22.35
CA GLY A 34 -16.03 -4.44 22.56
C GLY A 34 -14.90 -4.86 21.60
N LEU A 35 -14.79 -6.16 21.31
CA LEU A 35 -13.81 -6.68 20.36
C LEU A 35 -14.11 -6.24 18.92
N GLU A 36 -15.39 -6.26 18.50
CA GLU A 36 -15.77 -5.78 17.17
C GLU A 36 -15.57 -4.27 17.02
N TYR A 37 -15.92 -3.49 18.04
CA TYR A 37 -15.75 -2.03 18.03
C TYR A 37 -14.28 -1.63 17.93
N THR A 38 -13.40 -2.31 18.66
CA THR A 38 -11.96 -2.07 18.60
C THR A 38 -11.35 -2.49 17.27
N ALA A 39 -11.80 -3.60 16.67
CA ALA A 39 -11.37 -4.03 15.34
C ALA A 39 -11.78 -3.03 14.25
N LEU A 40 -13.01 -2.50 14.30
CA LEU A 40 -13.49 -1.47 13.38
C LEU A 40 -12.70 -0.16 13.53
N MET A 41 -12.40 0.24 14.77
CA MET A 41 -11.60 1.43 15.04
C MET A 41 -10.17 1.27 14.50
N TRP A 42 -9.55 0.11 14.71
CA TRP A 42 -8.21 -0.19 14.18
C TRP A 42 -8.20 -0.14 12.64
N ASN A 43 -9.19 -0.75 11.99
CA ASN A 43 -9.32 -0.71 10.53
C ASN A 43 -9.52 0.72 10.00
N LYS A 44 -10.31 1.55 10.70
CA LYS A 44 -10.55 2.95 10.31
C LYS A 44 -9.30 3.82 10.48
N PHE A 45 -8.43 3.55 11.45
CA PHE A 45 -7.19 4.30 11.64
C PHE A 45 -6.05 3.84 10.72
N PHE A 46 -5.90 2.54 10.48
CA PHE A 46 -4.81 1.99 9.66
C PHE A 46 -5.14 1.89 8.17
N GLY A 47 -6.42 1.76 7.79
CA GLY A 47 -6.90 1.78 6.41
C GLY A 47 -6.45 3.00 5.60
N PRO A 48 -6.74 4.24 6.03
CA PRO A 48 -6.38 5.44 5.28
C PRO A 48 -4.87 5.64 5.18
N ARG A 49 -4.09 5.16 6.17
CA ARG A 49 -2.61 5.21 6.10
C ARG A 49 -2.05 4.29 5.02
N LYS A 50 -2.63 3.11 4.80
CA LYS A 50 -2.19 2.21 3.72
C LYS A 50 -2.54 2.77 2.34
N GLU A 51 -3.73 3.35 2.21
CA GLU A 51 -4.18 3.94 0.95
C GLU A 51 -3.42 5.22 0.58
N SER A 52 -3.14 6.09 1.56
CA SER A 52 -2.35 7.30 1.33
C SER A 52 -0.91 6.97 0.91
N VAL A 53 -0.26 5.98 1.55
CA VAL A 53 1.06 5.50 1.16
C VAL A 53 1.05 4.92 -0.25
N ARG A 54 0.06 4.08 -0.59
CA ARG A 54 -0.08 3.54 -1.95
C ARG A 54 -0.23 4.66 -2.99
N ARG A 55 -1.06 5.66 -2.71
CA ARG A 55 -1.24 6.82 -3.60
C ARG A 55 0.04 7.63 -3.75
N THR A 56 0.79 7.85 -2.68
CA THR A 56 2.06 8.59 -2.71
C THR A 56 3.12 7.82 -3.50
N VAL A 57 3.28 6.52 -3.27
CA VAL A 57 4.21 5.67 -4.03
C VAL A 57 3.83 5.63 -5.52
N PHE A 58 2.54 5.50 -5.82
CA PHE A 58 2.06 5.53 -7.20
C PHE A 58 2.34 6.87 -7.88
N LYS A 59 2.04 7.99 -7.21
CA LYS A 59 2.35 9.34 -7.72
C LYS A 59 3.84 9.53 -7.92
N ALA A 60 4.66 9.16 -6.94
CA ALA A 60 6.11 9.26 -7.03
C ALA A 60 6.67 8.45 -8.20
N THR A 61 6.19 7.21 -8.39
CA THR A 61 6.58 6.36 -9.53
C THR A 61 6.16 6.96 -10.85
N ARG A 62 4.94 7.50 -10.94
CA ARG A 62 4.43 8.14 -12.15
C ARG A 62 5.23 9.40 -12.48
N SER A 63 5.42 10.29 -11.51
CA SER A 63 6.22 11.52 -11.67
C SER A 63 7.67 11.20 -12.02
N TYR A 64 8.25 10.12 -11.46
CA TYR A 64 9.58 9.65 -11.84
C TYR A 64 9.64 9.23 -13.31
N ASN A 65 8.67 8.44 -13.78
CA ASN A 65 8.61 8.01 -15.18
C ASN A 65 8.39 9.21 -16.13
N GLU A 66 7.50 10.13 -15.77
CA GLU A 66 7.24 11.35 -16.55
C GLU A 66 8.49 12.25 -16.64
N ALA A 67 9.22 12.42 -15.53
CA ALA A 67 10.47 13.18 -15.51
C ALA A 67 11.54 12.52 -16.40
N LYS A 68 11.70 11.19 -16.30
CA LYS A 68 12.64 10.43 -17.15
C LYS A 68 12.28 10.52 -18.63
N LEU A 69 10.99 10.50 -18.96
CA LEU A 69 10.50 10.68 -20.33
C LEU A 69 10.85 12.08 -20.86
N GLN A 70 10.63 13.11 -20.06
CA GLN A 70 10.93 14.49 -20.42
C GLN A 70 12.44 14.70 -20.61
N ASP A 71 13.26 14.16 -19.70
CA ASP A 71 14.71 14.18 -19.81
C ASP A 71 15.19 13.52 -21.10
N LEU A 72 14.72 12.30 -21.39
CA LEU A 72 15.14 11.58 -22.61
C LEU A 72 14.71 12.32 -23.89
N THR A 73 13.52 12.92 -23.88
CA THR A 73 13.04 13.75 -24.99
C THR A 73 13.93 14.97 -25.20
N ARG A 74 14.32 15.64 -24.10
CA ARG A 74 15.24 16.79 -24.15
C ARG A 74 16.60 16.36 -24.69
N TYR A 75 17.15 15.24 -24.20
CA TYR A 75 18.43 14.72 -24.68
C TYR A 75 18.39 14.31 -26.15
N ARG A 76 17.29 13.68 -26.61
CA ARG A 76 17.09 13.38 -28.04
C ARG A 76 17.14 14.64 -28.88
N LEU A 77 16.46 15.71 -28.46
CA LEU A 77 16.49 16.98 -29.18
C LEU A 77 17.88 17.64 -29.18
N GLN A 78 18.61 17.57 -28.06
CA GLN A 78 19.99 18.06 -27.99
C GLN A 78 20.92 17.25 -28.89
N TYR A 79 20.79 15.92 -28.89
CA TYR A 79 21.56 15.03 -29.75
C TYR A 79 21.32 15.30 -31.24
N LEU A 80 20.07 15.57 -31.62
CA LEU A 80 19.72 15.94 -33.00
C LEU A 80 20.19 17.35 -33.41
N ARG A 81 20.37 18.26 -32.43
CA ARG A 81 20.85 19.63 -32.66
C ARG A 81 22.37 19.74 -32.63
N ALA A 82 23.06 18.80 -31.99
CA ALA A 82 24.51 18.77 -31.90
C ALA A 82 25.11 18.65 -33.31
N THR A 83 26.02 19.57 -33.63
CA THR A 83 26.66 19.66 -34.95
C THR A 83 28.00 18.94 -34.98
N THR A 84 28.64 18.79 -33.83
CA THR A 84 29.93 18.10 -33.69
C THR A 84 29.74 16.66 -33.19
N GLU A 85 30.61 15.76 -33.65
CA GLU A 85 30.59 14.37 -33.19
C GLU A 85 31.06 14.25 -31.73
N GLU A 86 31.91 15.15 -31.24
CA GLU A 86 32.28 15.17 -29.81
C GLU A 86 31.07 15.47 -28.91
N GLU A 87 30.23 16.46 -29.26
CA GLU A 87 29.02 16.77 -28.51
C GLU A 87 28.03 15.61 -28.51
N LYS A 88 27.83 14.97 -29.68
CA LYS A 88 26.97 13.79 -29.79
C LYS A 88 27.47 12.65 -28.92
N ASN A 89 28.78 12.38 -28.92
CA ASN A 89 29.38 11.32 -28.11
C ASN A 89 29.27 11.61 -26.61
N ALA A 90 29.46 12.86 -26.19
CA ALA A 90 29.29 13.27 -24.80
C ALA A 90 27.82 13.14 -24.34
N LEU A 91 26.87 13.54 -25.19
CA LEU A 91 25.44 13.36 -24.93
C LEU A 91 25.05 11.89 -24.88
N ALA A 92 25.53 11.06 -25.81
CA ALA A 92 25.30 9.63 -25.82
C ALA A 92 25.82 8.96 -24.54
N SER A 93 27.04 9.30 -24.09
CA SER A 93 27.59 8.81 -22.83
C SER A 93 26.73 9.21 -21.62
N THR A 94 26.29 10.47 -21.58
CA THR A 94 25.41 10.97 -20.52
C THR A 94 24.07 10.21 -20.47
N ILE A 95 23.46 9.99 -21.63
CA ILE A 95 22.21 9.23 -21.77
C ILE A 95 22.42 7.78 -21.30
N ARG A 96 23.52 7.13 -21.70
CA ARG A 96 23.84 5.75 -21.27
C ARG A 96 23.92 5.65 -19.75
N HIS A 97 24.62 6.56 -19.09
CA HIS A 97 24.74 6.57 -17.63
C HIS A 97 23.41 6.87 -16.93
N GLN A 98 22.67 7.90 -17.37
CA GLN A 98 21.44 8.34 -16.69
C GLN A 98 20.26 7.37 -16.83
N PHE A 99 20.30 6.52 -17.87
CA PHE A 99 19.28 5.52 -18.16
C PHE A 99 19.80 4.08 -18.05
N ALA A 100 20.97 3.85 -17.46
CA ALA A 100 21.57 2.52 -17.29
C ALA A 100 20.59 1.54 -16.62
N GLU A 101 19.96 1.97 -15.52
CA GLU A 101 19.04 1.18 -14.70
C GLU A 101 17.56 1.38 -15.06
N TYR A 102 17.24 2.25 -16.04
CA TYR A 102 15.86 2.55 -16.38
C TYR A 102 15.27 1.46 -17.29
N ASP A 103 14.04 1.04 -16.97
CA ASP A 103 13.30 0.03 -17.73
C ASP A 103 12.81 0.61 -19.08
N GLU A 104 13.40 0.13 -20.16
CA GLU A 104 13.10 0.53 -21.54
C GLU A 104 11.64 0.24 -21.95
N ASN A 105 10.97 -0.72 -21.31
CA ASN A 105 9.58 -1.06 -21.63
C ASN A 105 8.58 0.01 -21.16
N LYS A 106 9.02 0.93 -20.29
CA LYS A 106 8.21 2.06 -19.82
C LYS A 106 8.27 3.26 -20.77
N LEU A 107 9.10 3.21 -21.82
CA LEU A 107 9.23 4.27 -22.82
C LEU A 107 8.28 4.04 -24.00
N PRO A 108 7.78 5.12 -24.62
CA PRO A 108 7.16 5.05 -25.94
C PRO A 108 8.12 4.43 -26.97
N PRO A 109 7.60 3.74 -28.00
CA PRO A 109 8.41 3.02 -28.98
C PRO A 109 9.55 3.86 -29.58
N GLU A 110 9.27 5.09 -30.00
CA GLU A 110 10.28 5.97 -30.61
C GLU A 110 11.47 6.28 -29.68
N LEU A 111 11.18 6.56 -28.41
CA LEU A 111 12.21 6.91 -27.42
C LEU A 111 12.95 5.67 -26.93
N ARG A 112 12.26 4.53 -26.90
CA ARG A 112 12.87 3.23 -26.65
C ARG A 112 13.89 2.89 -27.73
N ASP A 113 13.52 3.07 -28.99
CA ASP A 113 14.41 2.78 -30.13
C ASP A 113 15.61 3.74 -30.13
N PHE A 114 15.39 5.03 -29.83
CA PHE A 114 16.49 5.98 -29.61
C PHE A 114 17.42 5.54 -28.48
N LEU A 115 16.89 5.20 -27.31
CA LEU A 115 17.70 4.76 -26.17
C LEU A 115 18.45 3.46 -26.46
N ARG A 116 17.84 2.52 -27.19
CA ARG A 116 18.50 1.28 -27.63
C ARG A 116 19.62 1.55 -28.61
N ASN A 117 19.39 2.43 -29.58
CA ASN A 117 20.43 2.86 -30.51
C ASN A 117 21.59 3.52 -29.78
N ILE A 118 21.34 4.31 -28.73
CA ILE A 118 22.41 4.87 -27.92
C ILE A 118 23.09 3.78 -27.07
N LYS A 119 22.36 2.91 -26.37
CA LYS A 119 22.93 1.90 -25.47
C LYS A 119 23.71 0.80 -26.19
N TYR A 120 23.18 0.30 -27.30
CA TYR A 120 23.68 -0.88 -28.01
C TYR A 120 24.21 -0.56 -29.40
N GLY A 121 23.86 0.58 -29.97
CA GLY A 121 24.46 1.10 -31.19
C GLY A 121 25.66 1.98 -30.85
N GLY A 122 26.81 1.58 -31.38
CA GLY A 122 28.02 2.41 -31.43
C GLY A 122 27.90 3.40 -32.57
#